data_AF-A0A952P853-F1
#
_entry.id   AF-A0A952P853-F1
#
_cell.length_a   1.000
_cell.length_b   1.000
_cell.length_c   1.000
_cell.angle_alpha   90.00
_cell.angle_beta   90.00
_cell.angle_gamma   90.00
#
_symmetry.space_group_name_H-M   'P 1'
#
loop_
_entity.id
_entity.type
_entity.pdbx_description
1 polymer ?
#
loop_
_entity_poly.entity_id
_entity_poly.type
_entity_poly.pdbx_seq_one_letter_code
_entity_poly.pdbx_strand_id
1 'polypeptide(L)'
;MSKITKSSTAEYFAKNLQQVGFSSPLKAVLTTLKEGVDNSLDACEQAGILPELAIEVTKEGNGSTKNTDLIRIVVEDNGPGIEQDDL
;
A
#
# COMPACT_ATOMS: atom_id res chain seq x y z
N MET A 1 -12.01 20.20 -29.62
CA MET A 1 -12.88 19.52 -28.63
C MET A 1 -12.04 18.50 -27.89
N SER A 2 -11.99 18.57 -26.56
CA SER A 2 -11.36 17.52 -25.75
C SER A 2 -12.14 16.22 -25.95
N LYS A 3 -11.46 15.14 -26.33
CA LYS A 3 -12.06 13.83 -26.57
C LYS A 3 -12.05 13.07 -25.25
N ILE A 4 -13.23 12.75 -24.70
CA ILE A 4 -13.33 11.92 -23.50
C ILE A 4 -12.74 10.55 -23.82
N THR A 5 -11.81 10.08 -22.99
CA THR A 5 -11.14 8.78 -23.11
C THR A 5 -11.38 7.95 -21.86
N LYS A 6 -11.41 6.62 -22.01
CA LYS A 6 -11.47 5.66 -20.91
C LYS A 6 -10.07 5.13 -20.63
N SER A 7 -9.75 4.96 -19.36
CA SER A 7 -8.55 4.26 -18.89
C SER A 7 -8.96 3.21 -17.87
N SER A 8 -8.15 2.15 -17.75
CA SER A 8 -8.29 1.20 -16.64
C SER A 8 -7.86 1.83 -15.32
N THR A 9 -8.27 1.24 -14.19
CA THR A 9 -7.84 1.67 -12.86
C THR A 9 -6.31 1.66 -12.75
N ALA A 10 -5.66 0.57 -13.15
CA ALA A 10 -4.20 0.45 -13.15
C ALA A 10 -3.51 1.54 -13.99
N GLU A 11 -4.05 1.84 -15.19
CA GLU A 11 -3.50 2.88 -16.06
C GLU A 11 -3.65 4.28 -15.43
N TYR A 12 -4.76 4.53 -14.74
CA TYR A 12 -4.97 5.76 -14.00
C TYR A 12 -3.94 5.93 -12.86
N PHE A 13 -3.71 4.89 -12.06
CA PHE A 13 -2.71 4.92 -10.97
C PHE A 13 -1.30 5.18 -11.50
N ALA A 14 -0.89 4.46 -12.56
CA ALA A 14 0.42 4.62 -13.16
C ALA A 14 0.66 6.04 -13.70
N LYS A 15 -0.40 6.68 -14.22
CA LYS A 15 -0.33 8.06 -14.75
C LYS A 15 -0.42 9.13 -13.66
N ASN A 16 -0.96 8.82 -12.47
CA ASN A 16 -1.30 9.82 -11.45
C ASN A 16 -0.67 9.52 -10.06
N LEU A 17 0.55 8.98 -10.03
CA LEU A 17 1.25 8.60 -8.79
C LEU A 17 1.28 9.69 -7.70
N GLN A 18 1.35 10.97 -8.09
CA GLN A 18 1.32 12.06 -7.10
C GLN A 18 -0.01 12.16 -6.35
N GLN A 19 -1.15 11.95 -7.04
CA GLN A 19 -2.47 12.07 -6.44
C GLN A 19 -2.75 10.95 -5.43
N VAL A 20 -2.09 9.81 -5.62
CA VAL A 20 -2.30 8.59 -4.82
C VAL A 20 -1.22 8.40 -3.74
N GLY A 21 -0.40 9.42 -3.48
CA GLY A 21 0.59 9.42 -2.41
C GLY A 21 2.01 8.99 -2.81
N PHE A 22 2.20 8.39 -3.98
CA PHE A 22 3.48 7.85 -4.46
C PHE A 22 4.37 8.90 -5.18
N SER A 23 4.32 10.16 -4.71
CA SER A 23 5.04 11.29 -5.32
C SER A 23 6.56 11.32 -5.07
N SER A 24 7.05 10.61 -4.06
CA SER A 24 8.48 10.49 -3.73
C SER A 24 8.76 9.17 -3.02
N PRO A 25 10.01 8.66 -2.99
CA PRO A 25 10.32 7.40 -2.32
C PRO A 25 9.92 7.37 -0.85
N LEU A 26 10.16 8.46 -0.12
CA LEU A 26 9.76 8.58 1.29
C LEU A 26 8.23 8.52 1.44
N LYS A 27 7.51 9.28 0.61
CA LYS A 27 6.04 9.28 0.67
C LYS A 27 5.45 7.94 0.25
N ALA A 28 6.05 7.25 -0.72
CA ALA A 28 5.64 5.92 -1.12
C ALA A 28 5.70 4.94 0.06
N VAL A 29 6.82 4.92 0.80
CA VAL A 29 6.95 4.08 2.00
C VAL A 29 5.91 4.43 3.06
N LEU A 30 5.72 5.73 3.35
CA LEU A 30 4.74 6.17 4.35
C LEU A 30 3.31 5.85 3.95
N THR A 31 2.95 6.05 2.67
CA THR A 31 1.63 5.71 2.15
C THR A 31 1.39 4.21 2.22
N THR A 32 2.33 3.37 1.78
CA THR A 32 2.19 1.91 1.88
C THR A 32 2.02 1.46 3.32
N LEU A 33 2.80 2.02 4.26
CA LEU A 33 2.68 1.68 5.66
C LEU A 33 1.32 2.12 6.25
N LYS A 34 0.89 3.35 5.96
CA LYS A 34 -0.40 3.90 6.42
C LYS A 34 -1.55 3.03 5.94
N GLU A 35 -1.62 2.72 4.64
CA GLU A 35 -2.71 1.89 4.10
C GLU A 35 -2.67 0.45 4.64
N GLY A 36 -1.48 -0.15 4.80
CA GLY A 36 -1.35 -1.48 5.39
C GLY A 36 -1.84 -1.54 6.84
N VAL A 37 -1.43 -0.57 7.67
CA VAL A 37 -1.85 -0.49 9.07
C VAL A 37 -3.34 -0.16 9.20
N ASP A 38 -3.86 0.79 8.41
CA ASP A 38 -5.28 1.14 8.43
C ASP A 38 -6.14 -0.09 8.08
N ASN A 39 -5.77 -0.84 7.02
CA ASN A 39 -6.50 -2.05 6.64
C ASN A 39 -6.49 -3.12 7.74
N SER A 40 -5.34 -3.35 8.39
CA SER A 40 -5.24 -4.30 9.50
C SER A 40 -6.07 -3.88 10.71
N LEU A 41 -6.09 -2.59 11.05
CA LEU A 41 -6.89 -2.05 12.14
C LEU A 41 -8.39 -2.14 11.84
N ASP A 42 -8.81 -1.76 10.63
CA ASP A 42 -10.20 -1.85 10.19
C ASP A 42 -10.70 -3.30 10.22
N ALA A 43 -9.87 -4.26 9.79
CA ALA A 43 -10.20 -5.68 9.82
C ALA A 43 -10.40 -6.20 11.26
N CYS A 44 -9.53 -5.80 12.19
CA CYS A 44 -9.66 -6.16 13.60
C CYS A 44 -10.91 -5.52 14.24
N GLU A 45 -11.16 -4.23 13.97
CA GLU A 45 -12.31 -3.50 14.49
C GLU A 45 -13.63 -4.14 14.04
N GLN A 46 -13.76 -4.45 12.75
CA GLN A 46 -14.97 -5.08 12.18
C GLN A 46 -15.24 -6.46 12.78
N ALA A 47 -14.18 -7.21 13.12
CA ALA A 47 -14.28 -8.52 13.75
C ALA A 47 -14.41 -8.46 15.28
N GLY A 48 -14.30 -7.28 15.90
CA GLY A 48 -14.28 -7.13 17.36
C GLY A 48 -13.05 -7.76 18.03
N ILE A 49 -11.93 -7.88 17.30
CA ILE A 49 -10.66 -8.43 17.77
C ILE A 49 -9.80 -7.28 18.29
N LEU A 50 -9.12 -7.47 19.44
CA LEU A 50 -8.12 -6.51 19.89
C LEU A 50 -6.89 -6.60 18.97
N PRO A 51 -6.52 -5.52 18.25
CA PRO A 51 -5.48 -5.58 17.24
C PRO A 51 -4.09 -5.80 17.85
N GLU A 52 -3.40 -6.83 17.37
CA GLU A 52 -1.97 -7.06 17.57
C GLU A 52 -1.29 -7.02 16.19
N LEU A 53 -0.44 -6.01 15.98
CA LEU A 53 0.24 -5.81 14.70
C LEU A 53 1.76 -5.89 14.87
N ALA A 54 2.42 -6.58 13.94
CA ALA A 54 3.86 -6.57 13.78
C ALA A 54 4.23 -5.89 12.45
N ILE A 55 5.12 -4.90 12.52
CA ILE A 55 5.52 -4.08 11.37
C ILE A 55 7.03 -4.21 11.19
N GLU A 56 7.44 -4.63 10.00
CA GLU A 56 8.85 -4.68 9.60
C GLU A 56 9.09 -3.82 8.36
N VAL A 57 10.12 -2.97 8.41
CA VAL A 57 10.58 -2.18 7.26
C VAL A 57 12.07 -2.46 7.05
N THR A 58 12.41 -3.12 5.95
CA THR A 58 13.78 -3.52 5.64
C THR A 58 14.23 -2.98 4.29
N LYS A 59 15.50 -2.56 4.22
CA LYS A 59 16.16 -2.20 2.97
C LYS A 59 16.79 -3.45 2.37
N GLU A 60 16.30 -3.88 1.21
CA GLU A 60 16.80 -5.08 0.52
C GLU A 60 17.85 -4.76 -0.55
N GLY A 61 18.03 -3.48 -0.91
CA GLY A 61 19.08 -3.07 -1.84
C GLY A 61 18.82 -1.73 -2.50
N ASN A 62 19.28 -1.61 -3.74
CA ASN A 62 19.06 -0.44 -4.58
C ASN A 62 17.72 -0.57 -5.32
N GLY A 63 16.94 0.50 -5.33
CA GLY A 63 15.66 0.57 -6.02
C GLY A 63 15.82 0.70 -7.54
N SER A 64 14.69 0.71 -8.25
CA SER A 64 14.63 0.77 -9.71
C SER A 64 15.10 2.10 -10.31
N THR A 65 15.18 3.16 -9.50
CA THR A 65 15.58 4.50 -9.95
C THR A 65 16.88 4.94 -9.26
N LYS A 66 17.63 5.84 -9.89
CA LYS A 66 18.89 6.36 -9.33
C LYS A 66 18.64 7.01 -7.96
N ASN A 67 19.48 6.70 -6.98
CA ASN A 67 19.37 7.18 -5.59
C ASN A 67 18.06 6.77 -4.88
N THR A 68 17.47 5.64 -5.27
CA THR A 68 16.34 5.03 -4.53
C THR A 68 16.77 3.72 -3.90
N ASP A 69 16.13 3.36 -2.80
CA ASP A 69 16.33 2.09 -2.11
C ASP A 69 15.17 1.14 -2.44
N LEU A 70 15.48 -0.16 -2.51
CA LEU A 70 14.46 -1.19 -2.53
C LEU A 70 14.06 -1.48 -1.08
N ILE A 71 12.81 -1.18 -0.74
CA ILE A 71 12.28 -1.32 0.61
C ILE A 71 11.22 -2.42 0.61
N ARG A 72 11.38 -3.38 1.53
CA ARG A 72 10.36 -4.39 1.86
C ARG A 72 9.62 -3.94 3.11
N ILE A 73 8.30 -3.95 3.04
CA ILE A 73 7.39 -3.62 4.15
C ILE A 73 6.56 -4.86 4.43
N VAL A 74 6.52 -5.28 5.68
CA VAL A 74 5.66 -6.36 6.16
C VAL A 74 4.75 -5.78 7.24
N VAL A 75 3.46 -5.98 7.09
CA VAL A 75 2.44 -5.71 8.11
C VAL A 75 1.75 -7.04 8.37
N GLU A 76 1.87 -7.54 9.58
CA GLU A 76 1.22 -8.75 10.07
C GLU A 76 0.22 -8.35 11.15
N ASP A 77 -0.97 -8.92 11.09
CA ASP A 77 -2.06 -8.68 12.05
C ASP A 77 -2.73 -9.98 12.48
N ASN A 78 -3.45 -9.91 13.59
CA ASN A 78 -4.27 -10.99 14.13
C ASN A 78 -5.75 -10.90 13.72
N GLY A 79 -6.05 -10.19 12.63
CA GLY A 79 -7.40 -10.04 12.10
C GLY A 79 -7.98 -11.33 11.51
N PRO A 80 -9.21 -11.28 10.96
CA PRO A 80 -9.90 -12.46 10.44
C PRO A 80 -9.25 -13.05 9.17
N GLY A 81 -8.28 -12.37 8.56
CA GLY A 81 -7.76 -12.68 7.24
C GLY A 81 -8.75 -12.31 6.12
N ILE A 82 -8.39 -12.65 4.89
CA ILE A 82 -9.21 -12.45 3.69
C ILE A 82 -9.60 -13.83 3.17
N GLU A 83 -10.88 -14.02 2.82
CA GLU A 83 -11.34 -15.27 2.21
C GLU A 83 -10.66 -15.51 0.85
N GLN A 84 -10.42 -16.78 0.52
CA GLN A 84 -9.65 -17.13 -0.69
C GLN A 84 -10.32 -16.64 -1.98
N ASP A 85 -11.65 -16.54 -2.00
CA ASP A 85 -12.41 -16.09 -3.18
C ASP A 85 -12.37 -14.55 -3.36
N ASP A 86 -12.01 -13.80 -2.30
CA ASP A 86 -11.91 -12.34 -2.29
C ASP A 86 -10.46 -11.83 -2.49
N LEU A 87 -9.51 -12.75 -2.69
CA LEU A 87 -8.08 -12.46 -2.93
C LEU A 87 -7.77 -12.22 -4.41
#